data_AF-A0A2G9V2L9-F1
#
_entry.id   AF-A0A2G9V2L9-F1
#
_cell.length_a   1.000
_cell.length_b   1.000
_cell.length_c   1.000
_cell.angle_alpha   90.00
_cell.angle_beta   90.00
_cell.angle_gamma   90.00
#
_symmetry.space_group_name_H-M   'P 1'
#
loop_
_entity.id
_entity.type
_entity.pdbx_description
1 polymer ?
#
loop_
_entity_poly.entity_id
_entity_poly.type
_entity_poly.pdbx_seq_one_letter_code
_entity_poly.pdbx_strand_id
1 'polypeptide(L)'
;MIYSESGSLSMFAFLCYSILCGFALFHLSRRWYYNIDGRYDLKQFIRESEPTVRVQYGFAIFTPALMGLLIFTVVELQNGFVHSIFRLASIVQLLLALGQLTLEFYEVFVRGN
;
A
#
# COMPACT_ATOMS: atom_id res chain seq x y z
N MET A 1 35.48 -8.31 2.66
CA MET A 1 35.44 -6.83 2.77
C MET A 1 33.98 -6.41 2.57
N ILE A 2 33.17 -6.49 3.64
CA ILE A 2 31.69 -6.35 3.60
C ILE A 2 31.24 -4.87 3.62
N TYR A 3 32.18 -3.95 3.86
CA TYR A 3 31.94 -2.51 3.98
C TYR A 3 32.17 -1.71 2.68
N SER A 4 32.48 -2.36 1.56
CA SER A 4 32.79 -1.68 0.30
C SER A 4 31.58 -1.52 -0.63
N GLU A 5 30.50 -2.27 -0.41
CA GLU A 5 29.27 -2.14 -1.22
C GLU A 5 28.22 -1.24 -0.56
N SER A 6 28.48 -0.73 0.65
CA SER A 6 27.61 0.23 1.35
C SER A 6 27.58 1.63 0.69
N GLY A 7 28.12 1.78 -0.51
CA GLY A 7 28.38 3.04 -1.19
C GLY A 7 27.41 3.42 -2.32
N SER A 8 26.42 2.62 -2.70
CA SER A 8 25.57 3.01 -3.85
C SER A 8 24.10 2.65 -3.77
N LEU A 9 23.46 2.97 -2.65
CA LEU A 9 22.21 3.72 -2.81
C LEU A 9 22.60 5.19 -2.77
N SER A 10 22.32 5.97 -3.81
CA SER A 10 22.46 7.42 -3.67
C SER A 10 21.59 7.83 -2.48
N MET A 11 22.10 8.71 -1.61
CA MET A 11 21.32 9.25 -0.49
C MET A 11 19.93 9.73 -0.95
N PHE A 12 19.86 10.20 -2.20
CA PHE A 12 18.64 10.50 -2.93
C PHE A 12 17.68 9.29 -3.06
N ALA A 13 18.11 8.14 -3.57
CA ALA A 13 17.28 6.94 -3.65
C ALA A 13 16.76 6.48 -2.28
N PHE A 14 17.59 6.60 -1.23
CA PHE A 14 17.20 6.22 0.13
C PHE A 14 16.08 7.13 0.65
N LEU A 15 16.22 8.44 0.43
CA LEU A 15 15.19 9.42 0.77
C LEU A 15 13.90 9.18 -0.03
N CYS A 16 14.00 8.93 -1.34
CA CYS A 16 12.83 8.63 -2.18
C CYS A 16 12.07 7.39 -1.66
N TYR A 17 12.76 6.30 -1.35
CA TYR A 17 12.13 5.09 -0.82
C TYR A 17 11.53 5.30 0.56
N SER A 18 12.20 6.07 1.43
CA SER A 18 11.68 6.41 2.75
C SER A 18 10.41 7.26 2.65
N ILE A 19 10.37 8.22 1.73
CA ILE A 19 9.18 9.06 1.46
C ILE A 19 8.04 8.20 0.92
N LEU A 20 8.31 7.30 -0.04
CA LEU A 20 7.30 6.40 -0.60
C LEU A 20 6.70 5.49 0.46
N CYS A 21 7.54 4.86 1.29
CA CYS A 21 7.10 4.01 2.38
C CYS A 21 6.29 4.81 3.41
N GLY A 22 6.78 5.99 3.80
CA GLY A 22 6.09 6.88 4.73
C GLY A 22 4.74 7.38 4.20
N PHE A 23 4.68 7.75 2.92
CA PHE A 23 3.44 8.19 2.27
C PHE A 23 2.40 7.06 2.21
N ALA A 24 2.83 5.86 1.84
CA ALA A 24 1.93 4.73 1.75
C ALA A 24 1.44 4.26 3.14
N LEU A 25 2.30 4.34 4.17
CA LEU A 25 1.92 4.09 5.56
C LEU A 25 1.00 5.18 6.12
N PHE A 26 1.23 6.44 5.78
CA PHE A 26 0.35 7.56 6.13
C PHE A 26 -1.02 7.41 5.49
N HIS A 27 -1.08 7.05 4.20
CA HIS A 27 -2.34 6.83 3.50
C HIS A 27 -3.14 5.68 4.12
N LEU A 28 -2.48 4.56 4.42
CA LEU A 28 -3.11 3.42 5.10
C LEU A 28 -3.61 3.82 6.51
N SER A 29 -2.75 4.47 7.31
CA SER A 29 -3.08 4.92 8.66
C SER A 29 -4.26 5.89 8.67
N ARG A 30 -4.31 6.84 7.72
CA ARG A 30 -5.45 7.76 7.59
C ARG A 30 -6.73 7.04 7.23
N ARG A 31 -6.66 6.05 6.34
CA ARG A 31 -7.83 5.27 5.93
C ARG A 31 -8.43 4.52 7.11
N TRP A 32 -7.57 3.90 7.93
CA TRP A 32 -7.97 3.25 9.19
C TRP A 32 -8.48 4.27 10.22
N TYR A 33 -7.78 5.39 10.41
CA TYR A 33 -8.12 6.40 11.42
C TYR A 33 -9.45 7.10 11.16
N TYR A 34 -9.69 7.52 9.91
CA TYR A 34 -10.94 8.15 9.51
C TYR A 34 -12.06 7.15 9.24
N ASN A 35 -11.78 5.84 9.41
CA ASN A 35 -12.71 4.76 9.14
C ASN A 35 -13.35 4.92 7.74
N ILE A 36 -12.52 5.31 6.76
CA ILE A 36 -12.98 5.59 5.39
C ILE A 36 -13.64 4.31 4.89
N ASP A 37 -14.94 4.41 4.62
CA ASP A 37 -15.76 3.26 4.32
C ASP A 37 -15.50 2.76 2.90
N GLY A 38 -14.49 1.92 2.74
CA GLY A 38 -14.19 1.26 1.47
C GLY A 38 -15.35 0.39 0.97
N ARG A 39 -16.33 0.04 1.81
CA ARG A 39 -17.56 -0.64 1.35
C ARG A 39 -18.42 0.28 0.49
N TYR A 40 -18.51 1.56 0.84
CA TYR A 40 -19.24 2.54 0.05
C TYR A 40 -18.60 2.66 -1.33
N ASP A 41 -17.28 2.86 -1.38
CA ASP A 41 -16.53 2.94 -2.62
C ASP A 41 -16.68 1.65 -3.44
N LEU A 42 -16.63 0.47 -2.79
CA LEU A 42 -16.78 -0.83 -3.46
C LEU A 42 -18.18 -1.04 -4.05
N LYS A 43 -19.23 -0.66 -3.31
CA LYS A 43 -20.60 -0.69 -3.83
C LYS A 43 -20.77 0.25 -5.02
N GLN A 44 -20.17 1.43 -4.95
CA GLN A 44 -20.25 2.40 -6.03
C GLN A 44 -19.43 1.94 -7.25
N PHE A 45 -18.26 1.33 -7.03
CA PHE A 45 -17.49 0.67 -8.09
C PHE A 45 -18.28 -0.42 -8.83
N ILE A 46 -19.14 -1.18 -8.13
CA ILE A 46 -19.96 -2.24 -8.74
C ILE A 46 -21.18 -1.66 -9.46
N ARG A 47 -21.80 -0.62 -8.87
CA ARG A 47 -23.09 -0.07 -9.32
C ARG A 47 -22.96 0.94 -10.45
N GLU A 48 -21.88 1.74 -10.48
CA GLU A 48 -21.74 2.82 -11.44
C GLU A 48 -21.56 2.30 -12.86
N SER A 49 -22.36 2.85 -13.78
CA SER A 49 -22.32 2.53 -15.20
C SER A 49 -21.30 3.38 -15.96
N GLU A 50 -20.99 4.59 -15.47
CA GLU A 50 -20.03 5.48 -16.10
C GLU A 50 -18.59 5.01 -15.81
N PRO A 51 -17.79 4.68 -16.85
CA PRO A 51 -16.49 4.04 -16.65
C PRO A 51 -15.47 4.96 -15.98
N THR A 52 -15.52 6.26 -16.22
CA THR A 52 -14.65 7.29 -15.63
C THR A 52 -14.81 7.33 -14.11
N VAL A 53 -16.05 7.45 -13.64
CA VAL A 53 -16.43 7.47 -12.23
C VAL A 53 -16.11 6.13 -11.58
N ARG A 54 -16.42 5.02 -12.26
CA ARG A 54 -16.10 3.67 -11.79
C ARG A 54 -14.59 3.50 -11.54
N VAL A 55 -13.76 3.97 -12.46
CA VAL A 55 -12.30 3.89 -12.31
C VAL A 55 -11.82 4.69 -11.10
N GLN A 56 -12.39 5.85 -10.80
CA GLN A 56 -12.02 6.65 -9.61
C GLN A 56 -12.26 5.89 -8.31
N TYR A 57 -13.44 5.26 -8.16
CA TYR A 57 -13.74 4.42 -7.00
C TYR A 57 -12.84 3.18 -6.93
N GLY A 58 -12.56 2.56 -8.08
CA GLY A 58 -11.61 1.44 -8.16
C GLY A 58 -10.22 1.85 -7.69
N PHE A 59 -9.71 3.01 -8.13
CA PHE A 59 -8.44 3.54 -7.65
C PHE A 59 -8.46 3.77 -6.14
N ALA A 60 -9.52 4.37 -5.60
CA ALA A 60 -9.62 4.58 -4.15
C ALA A 60 -9.45 3.26 -3.39
N ILE A 61 -10.11 2.17 -3.82
CA ILE A 61 -10.08 0.86 -3.16
C ILE A 61 -8.73 0.16 -3.32
N PHE A 62 -8.17 0.11 -4.53
CA PHE A 62 -7.00 -0.73 -4.83
C PHE A 62 -5.65 -0.01 -4.61
N THR A 63 -5.62 1.32 -4.54
CA THR A 63 -4.36 2.09 -4.40
C THR A 63 -3.51 1.66 -3.19
N PRO A 64 -4.06 1.44 -1.98
CA PRO A 64 -3.25 1.00 -0.84
C PRO A 64 -2.54 -0.34 -1.08
N ALA A 65 -3.25 -1.30 -1.68
CA ALA A 65 -2.70 -2.63 -1.98
C ALA A 65 -1.66 -2.56 -3.11
N LEU A 66 -1.96 -1.81 -4.18
CA LEU A 66 -1.04 -1.60 -5.30
C LEU A 66 0.24 -0.87 -4.86
N MET A 67 0.13 0.17 -4.04
CA MET A 67 1.28 0.88 -3.50
C MET A 67 2.12 -0.01 -2.58
N GLY A 68 1.47 -0.78 -1.68
CA GLY A 68 2.18 -1.76 -0.85
C GLY A 68 2.92 -2.80 -1.68
N LEU A 69 2.31 -3.29 -2.76
CA LEU A 69 2.92 -4.28 -3.65
C LEU A 69 4.10 -3.67 -4.42
N LEU A 70 3.94 -2.47 -4.97
CA LEU A 70 5.02 -1.76 -5.68
C LEU A 70 6.20 -1.47 -4.76
N ILE A 71 5.95 -1.04 -3.51
CA ILE A 71 7.03 -0.84 -2.53
C ILE A 71 7.73 -2.17 -2.24
N PHE A 72 6.97 -3.25 -2.07
CA PHE A 72 7.55 -4.58 -1.84
C PHE A 72 8.35 -5.09 -3.05
N THR A 73 7.95 -4.83 -4.29
CA THR A 73 8.67 -5.37 -5.46
C THR A 73 9.82 -4.50 -5.94
N VAL A 74 9.70 -3.16 -5.83
CA VAL A 74 10.66 -2.21 -6.42
C VAL A 74 11.74 -1.78 -5.42
N VAL A 75 11.45 -1.76 -4.12
CA VAL A 75 12.39 -1.25 -3.12
C VAL A 75 13.33 -2.38 -2.66
N GLU A 76 14.54 -2.37 -3.22
CA GLU A 76 15.67 -3.18 -2.75
C GLU A 76 16.77 -2.26 -2.18
N LEU A 77 16.88 -2.20 -0.86
CA LEU A 77 18.02 -1.56 -0.20
C LEU A 77 19.19 -2.55 -0.09
N GLN A 78 20.41 -2.16 -0.46
CA GLN A 78 21.59 -3.05 -0.40
C GLN A 78 22.21 -3.18 1.01
N ASN A 79 21.79 -2.35 1.98
CA ASN A 79 22.37 -2.34 3.34
C ASN A 79 21.68 -3.36 4.26
N GLY A 80 22.37 -4.44 4.66
CA GLY A 80 21.78 -5.63 5.33
C GLY A 80 20.75 -5.40 6.45
N PHE A 81 21.11 -4.73 7.56
CA PHE A 81 20.19 -4.55 8.70
C PHE A 81 19.01 -3.63 8.35
N VAL A 82 19.31 -2.51 7.69
CA VAL A 82 18.29 -1.53 7.26
C VAL A 82 17.35 -2.16 6.23
N HIS A 83 17.89 -2.94 5.30
CA HIS A 83 17.13 -3.73 4.33
C HIS A 83 16.14 -4.64 5.04
N SER A 84 16.58 -5.38 6.06
CA SER A 84 15.73 -6.33 6.80
C SER A 84 14.56 -5.62 7.49
N ILE A 85 14.82 -4.47 8.13
CA ILE A 85 13.75 -3.66 8.76
C ILE A 85 12.78 -3.12 7.72
N PHE A 86 13.28 -2.53 6.62
CA PHE A 86 12.43 -2.01 5.54
C PHE A 86 11.61 -3.12 4.89
N ARG A 87 12.18 -4.32 4.75
CA ARG A 87 11.48 -5.48 4.18
C ARG A 87 10.36 -5.97 5.10
N LEU A 88 10.62 -6.05 6.41
CA LEU A 88 9.58 -6.37 7.38
C LEU A 88 8.48 -5.33 7.39
N ALA A 89 8.83 -4.04 7.37
CA ALA A 89 7.86 -2.95 7.33
C ALA A 89 6.99 -3.00 6.07
N SER A 90 7.58 -3.25 4.89
CA SER A 90 6.82 -3.35 3.64
C SER A 90 5.92 -4.59 3.60
N ILE A 91 6.36 -5.72 4.15
CA ILE A 91 5.52 -6.92 4.31
C ILE A 91 4.32 -6.62 5.20
N VAL A 92 4.55 -6.04 6.39
CA VAL A 92 3.46 -5.69 7.33
C VAL A 92 2.47 -4.73 6.65
N GLN A 93 2.97 -3.71 5.97
CA GLN A 93 2.13 -2.75 5.27
C GLN A 93 1.29 -3.40 4.15
N LEU A 94 1.90 -4.30 3.36
CA LEU A 94 1.19 -5.05 2.33
C LEU A 94 0.11 -5.97 2.92
N LEU A 95 0.43 -6.69 4.00
CA LEU A 95 -0.52 -7.56 4.70
C LEU A 95 -1.71 -6.77 5.25
N LEU A 96 -1.46 -5.61 5.86
CA LEU A 96 -2.54 -4.75 6.37
C LEU A 96 -3.41 -4.21 5.23
N ALA A 97 -2.81 -3.80 4.11
CA ALA A 97 -3.56 -3.33 2.94
C ALA A 97 -4.42 -4.44 2.30
N LEU A 98 -3.86 -5.64 2.15
CA LEU A 98 -4.59 -6.81 1.64
C LEU A 98 -5.67 -7.30 2.60
N GLY A 99 -5.38 -7.29 3.91
CA GLY A 99 -6.34 -7.66 4.95
C GLY A 99 -7.54 -6.70 4.93
N GLN A 100 -7.29 -5.40 4.86
CA GLN A 100 -8.34 -4.40 4.76
C GLN A 100 -9.19 -4.59 3.50
N LEU A 101 -8.56 -4.76 2.33
CA LEU A 101 -9.26 -5.03 1.08
C LEU A 101 -10.13 -6.29 1.17
N THR A 102 -9.59 -7.37 1.73
CA THR A 102 -10.31 -8.65 1.88
C THR A 102 -11.52 -8.49 2.80
N LEU A 103 -11.38 -7.76 3.91
CA LEU A 103 -12.49 -7.48 4.84
C LEU A 103 -13.58 -6.64 4.16
N GLU A 104 -13.20 -5.60 3.42
CA GLU A 104 -14.15 -4.76 2.67
C GLU A 104 -14.95 -5.60 1.65
N PHE A 105 -14.29 -6.48 0.90
CA PHE A 105 -14.95 -7.40 -0.04
C PHE A 105 -15.84 -8.42 0.67
N TYR A 106 -15.37 -9.01 1.76
CA TYR A 106 -16.15 -9.96 2.54
C TYR A 106 -17.44 -9.33 3.08
N GLU A 107 -17.36 -8.11 3.62
CA GLU A 107 -18.53 -7.41 4.14
C GLU A 107 -19.55 -7.06 3.06
N VAL A 108 -19.10 -6.59 1.89
CA VAL A 108 -20.01 -6.23 0.79
C VAL A 108 -20.65 -7.45 0.13
N PHE A 109 -19.87 -8.49 -0.19
CA PHE A 109 -20.37 -9.63 -0.97
C PHE A 109 -21.00 -10.74 -0.14
N VAL A 110 -20.51 -10.99 1.09
CA VAL A 110 -20.98 -12.11 1.92
C VAL A 110 -21.95 -11.62 2.98
N ARG A 111 -21.60 -10.55 3.68
CA ARG A 111 -22.44 -10.01 4.76
C ARG A 111 -23.61 -9.16 4.22
N GLY A 112 -23.49 -8.66 2.99
CA GLY A 112 -24.49 -7.80 2.34
C GLY A 112 -24.68 -6.45 3.03
N ASN A 113 -23.70 -6.03 3.84
CA ASN A 113 -23.77 -4.82 4.66
C ASN A 113 -23.16 -3.62 3.97
#